data_AF-A0A2G8K3S5-F1
#
_entry.id   AF-A0A2G8K3S5-F1
#
_cell.length_a   1.000
_cell.length_b   1.000
_cell.length_c   1.000
_cell.angle_alpha   90.00
_cell.angle_beta   90.00
_cell.angle_gamma   90.00
#
_symmetry.space_group_name_H-M   'P 1'
#
loop_
_entity.id
_entity.type
_entity.pdbx_description
1 polymer ?
#
loop_
_entity_poly.entity_id
_entity_poly.type
_entity_poly.pdbx_seq_one_letter_code
_entity_poly.pdbx_strand_id
1 'polypeptide(L)'
;METFDLRKGPWILLILVVLLSSICDWTDGKVAYQFKQHYYRKKPKVEKRFKLARKLCLDTEACRNLHGQDLSKCLRQCLAPSCYEEIYGDDEI
;
A
#
# COMPACT_ATOMS: atom_id res chain seq x y z
N MET A 1 -24.30 -34.70 46.45
CA MET A 1 -23.51 -33.66 45.77
C MET A 1 -24.28 -33.31 44.51
N GLU A 2 -24.89 -32.15 44.30
CA GLU A 2 -24.77 -30.84 44.95
C GLU A 2 -26.17 -30.17 44.93
N THR A 3 -26.58 -29.60 46.06
CA THR A 3 -27.80 -28.80 46.18
C THR A 3 -27.58 -27.46 45.47
N PHE A 4 -28.14 -27.29 44.27
CA PHE A 4 -28.11 -26.00 43.58
C PHE A 4 -29.04 -25.01 44.31
N ASP A 5 -28.42 -24.07 45.00
CA ASP A 5 -28.99 -23.13 45.96
C ASP A 5 -29.89 -22.10 45.24
N LEU A 6 -31.22 -22.30 45.27
CA LEU A 6 -32.23 -21.47 44.57
C LEU A 6 -32.24 -19.97 44.98
N ARG A 7 -31.47 -19.57 46.00
CA ARG A 7 -31.38 -18.18 46.46
C ARG A 7 -30.40 -17.31 45.67
N LYS A 8 -29.39 -17.93 45.03
CA LYS A 8 -28.30 -17.24 44.31
C LYS A 8 -28.51 -17.21 42.79
N GLY A 9 -29.47 -18.01 42.29
CA GLY A 9 -29.88 -18.07 40.89
C GLY A 9 -30.16 -16.70 40.23
N PRO A 10 -30.90 -15.77 40.85
CA PRO A 10 -31.18 -14.48 40.22
C PRO A 10 -29.94 -13.58 40.12
N TRP A 11 -29.01 -13.67 41.07
CA TRP A 11 -27.76 -12.91 41.05
C TRP A 11 -26.79 -13.44 39.99
N ILE A 12 -26.72 -14.76 39.83
CA ILE A 12 -25.89 -15.40 38.78
C ILE A 12 -26.44 -15.05 37.39
N LEU A 13 -27.76 -15.06 37.21
CA LEU A 13 -28.40 -14.61 35.97
C LEU A 13 -28.13 -13.13 35.67
N LEU A 14 -28.21 -12.25 36.68
CA LEU A 14 -27.90 -10.83 36.52
C LEU A 14 -26.44 -10.60 36.10
N ILE A 15 -25.49 -11.29 36.73
CA ILE A 15 -24.07 -11.20 36.37
C ILE A 15 -23.84 -11.67 34.93
N LEU A 16 -24.51 -12.75 34.52
CA LEU A 16 -24.38 -13.31 33.19
C LEU A 16 -24.96 -12.38 32.10
N VAL A 17 -26.07 -11.68 32.40
CA VAL A 17 -26.65 -10.65 31.52
C VAL A 17 -25.76 -9.40 31.39
N VAL A 18 -25.13 -8.97 32.48
CA VAL A 18 -24.18 -7.84 32.47
C VAL A 18 -22.91 -8.18 31.67
N LEU A 19 -22.41 -9.40 31.78
CA LEU A 19 -21.27 -9.86 31.00
C LEU A 19 -21.60 -9.98 29.51
N LEU A 20 -22.79 -10.48 29.16
CA LEU A 20 -23.22 -10.60 27.75
C LEU A 20 -23.44 -9.24 27.08
N SER A 21 -24.01 -8.26 27.79
CA SER A 21 -24.22 -6.91 27.26
C SER A 21 -22.90 -6.19 26.96
N SER A 22 -21.88 -6.36 27.80
CA SER A 22 -20.55 -5.75 27.60
C SER A 22 -19.80 -6.26 26.37
N ILE A 23 -20.14 -7.45 25.88
CA ILE A 23 -19.51 -8.06 24.69
C ILE A 23 -20.15 -7.52 23.39
N CYS A 24 -21.39 -7.02 23.44
CA CYS A 24 -22.12 -6.53 22.26
C CYS A 24 -21.65 -5.13 21.77
N ASP A 25 -21.12 -4.27 22.65
CA ASP A 25 -20.66 -2.92 22.29
C ASP A 25 -19.38 -2.89 21.42
N TRP A 26 -18.70 -4.03 21.24
CA TRP A 26 -17.44 -4.10 20.47
C TRP A 26 -17.62 -4.13 18.95
N THR A 27 -18.84 -4.00 18.44
CA THR A 27 -19.11 -4.17 16.99
C THR A 27 -19.46 -2.88 16.23
N ASP A 28 -19.47 -1.73 16.89
CA ASP A 28 -19.79 -0.45 16.24
C ASP A 28 -18.53 0.30 15.78
N GLY A 29 -17.84 -0.26 14.77
CA GLY A 29 -16.59 0.33 14.31
C GLY A 29 -16.05 -0.19 12.99
N LYS A 30 -16.88 -0.82 12.14
CA LYS A 30 -16.45 -1.16 10.78
C LYS A 30 -16.61 0.06 9.87
N VAL A 31 -15.75 1.07 10.07
CA VAL A 31 -15.60 2.15 9.10
C VAL A 31 -14.97 1.54 7.84
N ALA A 32 -15.82 1.19 6.87
CA ALA A 32 -15.37 0.70 5.58
C ALA A 32 -14.63 1.85 4.86
N TYR A 33 -13.31 1.74 4.77
CA TYR A 33 -12.49 2.69 4.04
C TYR A 33 -12.84 2.61 2.54
N GLN A 34 -13.52 3.64 2.04
CA GLN A 34 -13.82 3.77 0.62
C GLN A 34 -12.57 4.27 -0.11
N PHE A 35 -11.88 3.37 -0.80
CA PHE A 35 -10.74 3.75 -1.64
C PHE A 35 -11.21 4.66 -2.78
N LYS A 36 -10.61 5.84 -2.90
CA LYS A 36 -10.89 6.76 -3.99
C LYS A 36 -10.46 6.13 -5.31
N GLN A 37 -11.43 5.77 -6.16
CA GLN A 37 -11.14 5.23 -7.48
C GLN A 37 -10.68 6.36 -8.40
N HIS A 38 -9.41 6.35 -8.78
CA HIS A 38 -8.86 7.27 -9.77
C HIS A 38 -9.17 6.75 -11.17
N TYR A 39 -9.91 7.54 -11.97
CA TYR A 39 -10.14 7.20 -13.37
C TYR A 39 -8.84 7.31 -14.16
N TYR A 40 -8.47 6.25 -14.87
CA TYR A 40 -7.25 6.23 -15.68
C TYR A 40 -7.37 7.18 -16.86
N ARG A 41 -6.68 8.33 -16.79
CA ARG A 41 -6.63 9.30 -17.88
C ARG A 41 -5.36 9.09 -18.70
N LYS A 42 -5.48 8.42 -19.85
CA LYS A 42 -4.38 8.38 -20.84
C LYS A 42 -4.01 9.80 -21.23
N LYS A 43 -2.79 10.23 -20.94
CA LYS A 43 -2.22 11.49 -21.46
C LYS A 43 -1.28 11.17 -22.62
N PRO A 44 -1.78 11.02 -23.85
CA PRO A 44 -0.98 10.53 -24.99
C PRO A 44 0.21 11.43 -25.32
N LYS A 45 0.14 12.73 -25.02
CA LYS A 45 1.26 13.67 -25.22
C LYS A 45 2.43 13.38 -24.29
N VAL A 46 2.16 13.00 -23.03
CA VAL A 46 3.20 12.71 -22.03
C VAL A 46 3.90 11.40 -22.38
N GLU A 47 3.13 10.37 -22.71
CA GLU A 47 3.67 9.07 -23.11
C GLU A 47 4.55 9.16 -24.36
N LYS A 48 4.14 9.94 -25.37
CA LYS A 48 4.95 10.17 -26.58
C LYS A 48 6.28 10.84 -26.26
N ARG A 49 6.28 11.86 -25.40
CA ARG A 49 7.52 12.56 -24.97
C ARG A 49 8.45 11.61 -24.23
N PHE A 50 7.90 10.83 -23.29
CA PHE A 50 8.67 9.83 -22.55
C PHE A 50 9.30 8.78 -23.48
N LYS A 51 8.51 8.23 -24.42
CA LYS A 51 9.02 7.26 -25.41
C LYS A 51 10.15 7.84 -26.26
N LEU A 52 10.04 9.10 -26.66
CA LEU A 52 11.07 9.78 -27.46
C LEU A 52 12.34 10.02 -26.63
N ALA A 53 12.22 10.57 -25.42
CA ALA A 53 13.34 10.77 -24.51
C ALA A 53 14.06 9.44 -24.20
N ARG A 54 13.31 8.36 -23.98
CA ARG A 54 13.87 7.03 -23.75
C ARG A 54 14.67 6.51 -24.95
N LYS A 55 14.17 6.73 -26.17
CA LYS A 55 14.89 6.36 -27.39
C LYS A 55 16.19 7.14 -27.55
N LEU A 56 16.17 8.45 -27.29
CA LEU A 56 17.36 9.28 -27.32
C LEU A 56 18.42 8.78 -26.33
N CYS A 57 18.01 8.47 -25.10
CA CYS A 57 18.93 7.90 -24.09
C CYS A 57 19.50 6.54 -24.52
N LEU A 58 18.70 5.66 -25.14
CA LEU A 58 19.16 4.38 -25.66
C LEU A 58 20.21 4.52 -26.78
N ASP A 59 20.12 5.59 -27.57
CA ASP A 59 21.02 5.83 -28.71
C ASP A 59 22.35 6.47 -28.29
N THR A 60 22.46 6.95 -27.04
CA THR A 60 23.72 7.46 -26.50
C THR A 60 24.77 6.35 -26.37
N GLU A 61 26.03 6.68 -26.67
CA GLU A 61 27.14 5.72 -26.58
C GLU A 61 27.29 5.10 -25.19
N ALA A 62 26.92 5.86 -24.14
CA ALA A 62 26.97 5.41 -22.75
C ALA A 62 26.01 4.25 -22.45
N CYS A 63 24.77 4.28 -22.99
CA CYS A 63 23.78 3.24 -22.73
C CYS A 63 23.67 2.19 -23.85
N ARG A 64 24.20 2.45 -25.06
CA ARG A 64 23.96 1.63 -26.26
C ARG A 64 24.38 0.16 -26.14
N ASN A 65 25.46 -0.10 -25.40
CA ASN A 65 26.02 -1.45 -25.24
C ASN A 65 25.71 -2.08 -23.88
N LEU A 66 24.93 -1.40 -23.03
CA LEU A 66 24.55 -1.92 -21.72
C LEU A 66 23.32 -2.83 -21.86
N HIS A 67 23.27 -3.85 -21.01
CA HIS A 67 22.15 -4.78 -20.95
C HIS A 67 21.71 -5.03 -19.51
N GLY A 68 20.51 -5.56 -19.32
CA GLY A 68 19.99 -5.93 -18.00
C GLY A 68 19.87 -4.75 -17.03
N GLN A 69 20.41 -4.91 -15.82
CA GLN A 69 20.30 -3.93 -14.73
C GLN A 69 21.07 -2.65 -15.05
N ASP A 70 22.27 -2.74 -15.65
CA ASP A 70 23.09 -1.57 -15.97
C ASP A 70 22.44 -0.68 -17.02
N LEU A 71 21.77 -1.29 -18.01
CA LEU A 71 20.96 -0.55 -18.97
C LEU A 71 19.82 0.22 -18.27
N SER A 72 19.19 -0.41 -17.29
CA SER A 72 18.09 0.21 -16.54
C SER A 72 18.57 1.38 -15.67
N LYS A 73 19.74 1.25 -15.04
CA LYS A 73 20.41 2.33 -14.29
C LYS A 73 20.73 3.51 -15.22
N CYS A 74 21.43 3.24 -16.32
CA CYS A 74 21.81 4.24 -17.32
C CYS A 74 20.59 4.99 -17.87
N LEU A 75 19.52 4.27 -18.22
CA LEU A 75 18.29 4.89 -18.72
C LEU A 75 17.59 5.76 -17.68
N ARG A 76 17.52 5.32 -16.42
CA ARG A 76 16.88 6.10 -15.35
C ARG A 76 17.66 7.38 -15.05
N GLN A 77 18.98 7.28 -14.99
CA GLN A 77 19.86 8.44 -14.80
C GLN A 77 19.80 9.42 -15.98
N CYS A 78 19.78 8.93 -17.21
CA CYS A 78 19.65 9.78 -18.42
C CYS A 78 18.27 10.47 -18.52
N LEU A 79 17.19 9.76 -18.19
CA LEU A 79 15.83 10.30 -18.31
C LEU A 79 15.51 11.40 -17.29
N ALA A 80 16.02 11.27 -16.06
CA ALA A 80 15.76 12.20 -14.99
C ALA A 80 16.89 12.14 -13.94
N PRO A 81 18.00 12.88 -14.14
CA PRO A 81 19.17 12.78 -13.28
C PRO A 81 18.86 13.21 -11.83
N SER A 82 18.11 14.30 -11.64
CA SER A 82 17.73 14.77 -10.29
C SER A 82 16.87 13.75 -9.54
N CYS A 83 15.88 13.16 -10.21
CA CYS A 83 15.02 12.14 -9.63
C CYS A 83 15.78 10.84 -9.33
N TYR A 84 16.78 10.52 -10.15
CA TYR A 84 17.63 9.36 -9.92
C TYR A 84 18.47 9.52 -8.65
N GLU A 85 19.07 10.69 -8.44
CA GLU A 85 19.89 11.00 -7.26
C GLU A 85 19.04 11.06 -5.98
N GLU A 86 17.83 11.61 -6.03
CA GLU A 86 16.93 11.62 -4.88
C GLU A 86 16.46 10.22 -4.44
N ILE A 87 16.27 9.30 -5.40
CA ILE A 87 15.71 7.96 -5.12
C ILE A 87 16.81 6.92 -4.85
N TYR A 88 17.96 7.03 -5.53
CA TYR A 88 19.03 6.03 -5.52
C TYR A 88 20.38 6.61 -5.12
N GLY A 89 20.45 7.86 -4.66
CA GLY A 89 21.71 8.50 -4.24
C GLY A 89 22.30 7.89 -2.98
N ASP A 90 21.45 7.47 -2.05
CA ASP A 90 21.87 6.85 -0.78
C ASP A 90 22.04 5.32 -0.87
N ASP A 91 21.31 4.67 -1.79
CA ASP A 91 21.32 3.21 -1.97
C ASP A 91 21.56 2.84 -3.45
N GLU A 92 22.73 2.28 -3.77
CA GLU A 92 22.99 1.70 -5.09
C GLU A 92 22.25 0.36 -5.25
N ILE A 93 21.49 0.22 -6.35
CA ILE A 93 20.73 -0.99 -6.74
C ILE A 93 21.66 -2.16 -7.08
#